data_AF-A0A2S6N657-F1
#
_entry.id   AF-A0A2S6N657-F1
#
_cell.length_a   1.000
_cell.length_b   1.000
_cell.length_c   1.000
_cell.angle_alpha   90.00
_cell.angle_beta   90.00
_cell.angle_gamma   90.00
#
_symmetry.space_group_name_H-M   'P 1'
#
loop_
_entity.id
_entity.type
_entity.pdbx_description
1 polymer ?
#
loop_
_entity_poly.entity_id
_entity_poly.type
_entity_poly.pdbx_seq_one_letter_code
_entity_poly.pdbx_strand_id
1 'polypeptide(L)'
;MTVVLSDTLKRFIWDFQSVAELAETRRELLLIGGDVFKRALGAPDLTPPAFAAADSSGPRLYQLYADALARFVLASLALAPNQEGPVLMGAGWRMAGVLSG
;
A
#
# COMPACT_ATOMS: atom_id res chain seq x y z
N MET A 1 1.83 -12.73 -18.78
CA MET A 1 0.58 -12.17 -18.23
C MET A 1 0.80 -10.70 -17.97
N THR A 2 0.07 -9.81 -18.63
CA THR A 2 0.12 -8.37 -18.33
C THR A 2 -0.84 -8.10 -17.19
N VAL A 3 -0.33 -7.61 -16.05
CA VAL A 3 -1.20 -7.21 -14.95
C VAL A 3 -1.72 -5.81 -15.23
N VAL A 4 -3.04 -5.66 -15.29
CA VAL A 4 -3.69 -4.36 -15.47
C VAL A 4 -3.94 -3.76 -14.09
N LEU A 5 -3.41 -2.57 -13.85
CA LEU A 5 -3.72 -1.81 -12.63
C LEU A 5 -5.16 -1.32 -12.69
N SER A 6 -5.91 -1.50 -11.60
CA SER A 6 -7.25 -0.95 -11.47
C SER A 6 -7.23 0.58 -11.45
N ASP A 7 -8.33 1.20 -11.85
CA ASP A 7 -8.44 2.66 -11.81
C ASP A 7 -8.46 3.18 -10.38
N THR A 8 -8.98 2.40 -9.43
CA THR A 8 -8.88 2.67 -7.99
C THR A 8 -7.43 2.76 -7.53
N LEU A 9 -6.58 1.81 -7.91
CA LEU A 9 -5.16 1.81 -7.53
C LEU A 9 -4.42 3.00 -8.15
N LYS A 10 -4.66 3.28 -9.44
CA LYS A 10 -4.08 4.45 -10.12
C LYS A 10 -4.48 5.76 -9.43
N ARG A 11 -5.77 5.89 -9.09
CA ARG A 11 -6.30 7.08 -8.41
C ARG A 11 -5.70 7.24 -7.02
N PHE A 12 -5.61 6.15 -6.24
CA PHE A 12 -4.94 6.19 -4.95
C PHE A 12 -3.48 6.64 -5.07
N ILE A 13 -2.73 6.09 -6.04
CA ILE A 13 -1.33 6.48 -6.28
C ILE A 13 -1.25 7.97 -6.59
N TRP A 14 -2.09 8.48 -7.49
CA TRP A 14 -2.13 9.91 -7.85
C TRP A 14 -2.44 10.81 -6.64
N ASP A 15 -3.52 10.49 -5.92
CA ASP A 15 -3.97 11.26 -4.75
C ASP A 15 -2.87 11.27 -3.68
N PHE A 16 -2.23 10.12 -3.45
CA PHE A 16 -1.18 9.98 -2.45
C PHE A 16 0.14 10.65 -2.87
N GLN A 17 0.50 10.63 -4.15
CA GLN A 17 1.62 11.41 -4.68
C GLN A 17 1.43 12.90 -4.41
N SER A 18 0.20 13.40 -4.59
CA SER A 18 -0.12 14.81 -4.31
C SER A 18 0.06 15.14 -2.83
N VAL A 19 -0.35 14.25 -1.92
CA VAL A 19 -0.08 14.40 -0.48
C VAL A 19 1.41 14.38 -0.18
N ALA A 20 2.16 13.44 -0.75
CA ALA A 20 3.60 13.31 -0.51
C ALA A 20 4.40 14.50 -1.07
N GLU A 21 3.88 15.17 -2.09
CA GLU A 21 4.48 16.38 -2.66
C GLU A 21 4.22 17.64 -1.85
N LEU A 22 3.01 17.77 -1.31
CA LEU A 22 2.53 19.02 -0.71
C LEU A 22 2.65 19.04 0.82
N ALA A 23 2.80 17.88 1.48
CA ALA A 23 2.95 17.84 2.92
C ALA A 23 4.30 18.42 3.35
N GLU A 24 4.28 19.49 4.15
CA GLU A 24 5.49 20.13 4.67
C GLU A 24 6.02 19.41 5.91
N THR A 25 5.15 18.70 6.62
CA THR A 25 5.50 17.96 7.83
C THR A 25 5.09 16.50 7.78
N ARG A 26 5.80 15.67 8.56
CA ARG A 26 5.43 14.26 8.76
C ARG A 26 4.02 14.11 9.35
N ARG A 27 3.60 15.05 10.20
CA ARG A 27 2.28 15.04 10.82
C ARG A 27 1.19 15.23 9.76
N GLU A 28 1.33 16.22 8.90
CA GLU A 28 0.39 16.46 7.79
C GLU A 28 0.34 15.26 6.84
N LEU A 29 1.50 14.71 6.48
CA LEU A 29 1.60 13.52 5.63
C LEU A 29 0.78 12.36 6.22
N LEU A 30 0.93 12.08 7.52
CA LEU A 30 0.22 10.98 8.17
C LEU A 30 -1.27 11.25 8.38
N LEU A 31 -1.66 12.49 8.66
CA LEU A 31 -3.07 12.86 8.83
C LEU A 31 -3.82 12.82 7.49
N ILE A 32 -3.35 13.60 6.51
CA ILE A 32 -4.00 13.74 5.20
C ILE A 32 -3.83 12.44 4.42
N GLY A 33 -2.62 11.89 4.39
CA GLY A 33 -2.34 10.61 3.73
C GLY A 33 -3.09 9.45 4.36
N GLY A 34 -3.31 9.47 5.68
CA GLY A 34 -4.11 8.49 6.39
C GLY A 34 -5.57 8.49 5.94
N ASP A 35 -6.16 9.67 5.71
CA ASP A 35 -7.54 9.78 5.23
C ASP A 35 -7.67 9.35 3.75
N VAL A 36 -6.70 9.68 2.91
CA VAL A 36 -6.62 9.17 1.53
C VAL A 36 -6.50 7.64 1.55
N PHE A 37 -5.62 7.10 2.39
CA PHE A 37 -5.38 5.66 2.50
C PHE A 37 -6.61 4.89 3.01
N LYS A 38 -7.30 5.39 4.04
CA LYS A 38 -8.55 4.79 4.55
C LYS A 38 -9.63 4.70 3.48
N ARG A 39 -9.81 5.75 2.67
CA ARG A 39 -10.78 5.73 1.56
C ARG A 39 -10.43 4.66 0.53
N ALA A 40 -9.14 4.50 0.22
CA ALA A 40 -8.68 3.48 -0.72
C ALA A 40 -8.90 2.06 -0.20
N LEU A 41 -8.65 1.80 1.10
CA LEU A 41 -8.86 0.48 1.71
C LEU A 41 -10.33 0.02 1.68
N GLY A 42 -11.28 0.96 1.63
CA GLY A 42 -12.69 0.63 1.47
C GLY A 42 -13.10 0.24 0.04
N ALA A 43 -12.20 0.32 -0.93
CA ALA A 43 -12.50 0.01 -2.33
C ALA A 43 -12.20 -1.47 -2.66
N PRO A 44 -13.11 -2.17 -3.35
CA PRO A 44 -13.04 -3.63 -3.55
C PRO A 44 -11.90 -4.08 -4.48
N ASP A 45 -11.31 -3.16 -5.24
CA ASP A 45 -10.34 -3.45 -6.31
C ASP A 45 -9.00 -2.71 -6.10
N LEU A 46 -8.69 -2.28 -4.88
CA LEU A 46 -7.43 -1.59 -4.57
C LEU A 46 -6.19 -2.43 -4.93
N THR A 47 -6.26 -3.74 -4.70
CA THR A 47 -5.14 -4.65 -5.00
C THR A 47 -5.58 -5.72 -6.01
N PRO A 48 -4.90 -5.82 -7.17
CA PRO A 48 -5.16 -6.90 -8.12
C PRO A 48 -5.02 -8.28 -7.44
N PRO A 49 -5.87 -9.27 -7.75
CA PRO A 49 -5.84 -10.59 -7.10
C PRO A 49 -4.46 -11.29 -7.15
N ALA A 50 -3.69 -11.06 -8.22
CA ALA A 50 -2.34 -11.59 -8.38
C ALA A 50 -1.35 -11.11 -7.29
N PHE A 51 -1.63 -9.97 -6.64
CA PHE A 51 -0.82 -9.39 -5.56
C PHE A 51 -1.49 -9.50 -4.19
N ALA A 52 -2.60 -10.23 -4.09
CA ALA A 52 -3.30 -10.52 -2.84
C ALA A 52 -3.25 -12.02 -2.47
N ALA A 53 -2.73 -12.87 -3.35
CA ALA A 53 -2.62 -14.30 -3.12
C ALA A 53 -1.59 -14.62 -2.03
N ALA A 54 -2.07 -15.20 -0.94
CA ALA A 54 -1.24 -15.76 0.12
C ALA A 54 -0.58 -17.07 -0.35
N ASP A 55 0.57 -17.39 0.24
CA ASP A 55 1.32 -18.62 -0.02
C ASP A 55 1.55 -19.37 1.29
N SER A 56 1.31 -20.68 1.28
CA SER A 56 1.57 -21.56 2.41
C SER A 56 3.05 -21.62 2.82
N SER A 57 3.99 -21.35 1.90
CA SER A 57 5.43 -21.41 2.20
C SER A 57 5.94 -20.21 3.00
N GLY A 58 5.18 -19.12 3.07
CA GLY A 58 5.54 -17.94 3.86
C GLY A 58 4.84 -16.65 3.42
N PRO A 59 5.02 -15.56 4.18
CA PRO A 59 4.43 -14.27 3.87
C PRO A 59 4.95 -13.73 2.53
N ARG A 60 4.06 -13.11 1.74
CA ARG A 60 4.41 -12.51 0.45
C ARG A 60 4.25 -11.00 0.51
N LEU A 61 5.32 -10.26 0.23
CA LEU A 61 5.31 -8.81 0.11
C LEU A 61 5.47 -8.42 -1.37
N TYR A 62 4.39 -7.89 -1.96
CA TYR A 62 4.36 -7.46 -3.35
C TYR A 62 4.49 -5.94 -3.42
N GLN A 63 5.52 -5.43 -4.10
CA GLN A 63 5.60 -4.02 -4.43
C GLN A 63 4.62 -3.69 -5.55
N LEU A 64 3.64 -2.83 -5.27
CA LEU A 64 2.64 -2.39 -6.25
C LEU A 64 3.10 -1.14 -6.99
N TYR A 65 3.77 -0.23 -6.28
CA TYR A 65 4.24 1.03 -6.81
C TYR A 65 5.42 1.57 -6.01
N ALA A 66 6.36 2.21 -6.70
CA ALA A 66 7.42 3.01 -6.08
C ALA A 66 7.41 4.40 -6.71
N ASP A 67 7.37 5.43 -5.88
CA ASP A 67 7.40 6.81 -6.34
C ASP A 67 8.76 7.14 -6.98
N ALA A 68 8.76 7.87 -8.10
CA ALA A 68 9.97 8.15 -8.88
C ALA A 68 11.00 8.99 -8.12
N LEU A 69 10.55 9.81 -7.16
CA LEU A 69 11.43 10.60 -6.28
C LEU A 69 11.76 9.85 -4.97
N ALA A 70 11.43 8.56 -4.90
CA ALA A 70 11.61 7.71 -3.72
C ALA A 70 10.95 8.25 -2.44
N ARG A 71 9.85 9.00 -2.58
CA ARG A 71 9.11 9.56 -1.42
C ARG A 71 8.32 8.50 -0.65
N PHE A 72 7.80 7.49 -1.34
CA PHE A 72 7.08 6.36 -0.75
C PHE A 72 7.08 5.12 -1.65
N VAL A 73 6.73 3.98 -1.04
CA VAL A 73 6.48 2.71 -1.73
C VAL A 73 5.13 2.19 -1.25
N LEU A 74 4.31 1.70 -2.17
CA LEU A 74 3.08 0.98 -1.87
C LEU A 74 3.32 -0.51 -2.06
N ALA A 75 3.00 -1.29 -1.03
CA ALA A 75 3.12 -2.74 -1.06
C ALA A 75 1.87 -3.42 -0.51
N SER A 76 1.59 -4.61 -1.02
CA SER A 76 0.59 -5.55 -0.49
C SER A 76 1.30 -6.67 0.26
N LEU A 77 0.89 -6.92 1.50
CA LEU A 77 1.35 -8.04 2.30
C LEU A 77 0.25 -9.10 2.36
N ALA A 78 0.50 -10.25 1.74
CA ALA A 78 -0.41 -11.40 1.79
C ALA A 78 0.10 -12.43 2.80
N LEU A 79 -0.77 -12.80 3.74
CA LEU A 79 -0.51 -13.76 4.82
C LEU A 79 -1.51 -14.91 4.71
N ALA A 80 -1.02 -16.15 4.77
CA ALA A 80 -1.90 -17.30 4.97
C ALA A 80 -2.38 -17.34 6.44
N PRO A 81 -3.44 -18.10 6.77
CA PRO A 81 -3.88 -18.26 8.15
C PRO A 81 -2.73 -18.68 9.07
N ASN A 82 -2.62 -18.05 10.23
CA ASN A 82 -1.58 -18.26 11.24
C ASN A 82 -0.15 -17.88 10.82
N GLN A 83 0.05 -17.22 9.67
CA GLN A 83 1.35 -16.65 9.33
C GLN A 83 1.54 -15.27 9.97
N GLU A 84 2.77 -15.01 10.40
CA GLU A 84 3.20 -13.70 10.85
C GLU A 84 3.83 -12.91 9.69
N GLY A 85 3.64 -11.59 9.71
CA GLY A 85 4.28 -10.69 8.77
C GLY A 85 5.78 -10.51 9.07
N PRO A 86 6.59 -10.15 8.06
CA PRO A 86 7.99 -9.85 8.29
C PRO A 86 8.14 -8.60 9.18
N VAL A 87 9.19 -8.57 9.99
CA VAL A 87 9.59 -7.34 10.69
C VAL A 87 10.16 -6.38 9.65
N LEU A 88 9.37 -5.35 9.32
CA LEU A 88 9.84 -4.29 8.43
C LEU A 88 10.76 -3.36 9.24
N MET A 89 12.05 -3.32 8.91
CA MET A 89 13.05 -2.41 9.50
C MET A 89 13.22 -1.18 8.60
N GLY A 90 13.34 0.03 9.18
CA GLY A 90 13.54 1.27 8.40
C GLY A 90 13.18 2.54 9.18
N ALA A 91 13.91 3.63 8.91
CA ALA A 91 13.82 4.91 9.65
C ALA A 91 12.69 5.86 9.17
N GLY A 92 11.75 5.35 8.38
CA GLY A 92 10.69 6.14 7.75
C GLY A 92 9.35 6.12 8.50
N TRP A 93 8.43 6.96 8.05
CA TRP A 93 7.02 6.83 8.42
C TRP A 93 6.42 5.61 7.71
N ARG A 94 5.33 5.06 8.27
CA ARG A 94 4.60 3.95 7.65
C ARG A 94 3.11 4.09 7.91
N MET A 95 2.33 3.63 6.96
CA MET A 95 0.90 3.40 7.10
C MET A 95 0.60 1.96 6.68
N ALA A 96 -0.19 1.28 7.50
CA ALA A 96 -0.60 -0.10 7.26
C ALA A 96 -2.10 -0.19 7.53
N GLY A 97 -2.79 -0.98 6.72
CA GLY A 97 -4.23 -1.20 6.83
C GLY A 97 -4.59 -2.57 6.27
N VAL A 98 -5.69 -3.13 6.78
CA VAL A 98 -6.19 -4.44 6.38
C VAL A 98 -7.13 -4.26 5.20
N LEU A 99 -6.87 -4.98 4.11
CA LEU A 99 -7.73 -4.98 2.92
C LEU A 99 -8.80 -6.08 3.00
N SER A 100 -8.39 -7.28 3.41
CA SER A 100 -9.24 -8.45 3.58
C SER A 100 -8.59 -9.43 4.57
N GLY A 101 -9.41 -10.26 5.22
CA GLY A 101 -9.00 -11.21 6.26
C GLY A 101 -10.17 -11.62 7.13
#